data_AF-A0A367ZG53-F1
#
_entry.id   AF-A0A367ZG53-F1
#
_cell.length_a   1.000
_cell.length_b   1.000
_cell.length_c   1.000
_cell.angle_alpha   90.00
_cell.angle_beta   90.00
_cell.angle_gamma   90.00
#
_symmetry.space_group_name_H-M   'P 1'
#
loop_
_entity.id
_entity.type
_entity.pdbx_description
1 polymer ?
#
loop_
_entity_poly.entity_id
_entity_poly.type
_entity_poly.pdbx_seq_one_letter_code
_entity_poly.pdbx_strand_id
1 'polypeptide(L)' 'MLRENADGTHTPLTMPAHSRIKGSTLRTILTQAGISREESLKVYYQ' A
#
# COMPACT_ATOMS: atom_id res chain seq x y z
N MET A 1 3.38 -7.24 -6.04
CA MET A 1 2.03 -6.71 -5.81
C MET A 1 1.69 -5.80 -6.98
N LEU A 2 0.74 -6.20 -7.82
CA LEU A 2 0.30 -5.45 -8.99
C LEU A 2 -1.07 -4.85 -8.67
N ARG A 3 -1.26 -3.55 -8.93
CA ARG A 3 -2.58 -2.94 -8.91
C ARG A 3 -3.21 -3.14 -10.28
N GLU A 4 -4.34 -3.84 -10.35
CA GLU A 4 -5.18 -3.85 -11.55
C GLU A 4 -5.86 -2.48 -11.72
N ASN A 5 -5.66 -1.88 -12.88
CA ASN A 5 -6.31 -0.65 -13.29
C ASN A 5 -7.62 -1.00 -14.02
N ALA A 6 -8.56 -0.04 -14.10
CA ALA A 6 -9.85 -0.23 -14.77
C ALA A 6 -9.73 -0.54 -16.28
N ASP A 7 -8.57 -0.26 -16.88
CA ASP A 7 -8.24 -0.57 -18.28
C ASP A 7 -7.55 -1.93 -18.46
N GLY A 8 -7.46 -2.75 -17.40
CA GLY A 8 -6.83 -4.08 -17.41
C GLY A 8 -5.30 -4.04 -17.36
N THR A 9 -4.69 -2.86 -17.28
CA THR A 9 -3.23 -2.73 -17.09
C THR A 9 -2.86 -2.90 -15.63
N HIS A 10 -1.60 -3.25 -15.38
CA HIS A 10 -1.10 -3.42 -14.02
C HIS A 10 -0.07 -2.35 -13.68
N THR A 11 -0.31 -1.60 -12.61
CA THR A 11 0.69 -0.68 -12.08
C THR A 11 1.55 -1.40 -11.05
N PRO A 12 2.89 -1.44 -11.22
CA PRO A 12 3.77 -1.98 -10.19
C PRO A 12 3.75 -1.06 -8.96
N LEU A 13 3.49 -1.63 -7.79
CA LEU A 13 3.56 -0.93 -6.52
C LEU A 13 5.00 -0.98 -5.99
N THR A 14 5.66 0.16 -5.90
CA THR A 14 7.00 0.26 -5.32
C THR A 14 6.91 0.33 -3.80
N MET A 15 7.47 -0.68 -3.12
CA MET A 15 7.53 -0.75 -1.66
C MET A 15 8.93 -0.33 -1.18
N PRO A 16 9.04 0.74 -0.36
CA PRO A 16 10.31 1.10 0.25
C PRO A 16 10.78 0.02 1.23
N ALA A 17 12.05 -0.40 1.14
CA ALA A 17 12.64 -1.44 1.98
C ALA A 17 13.27 -0.89 3.28
N HIS A 18 12.59 0.06 3.94
CA HIS A 18 13.08 0.68 5.18
C HIS A 18 12.25 0.21 6.38
N SER A 19 12.88 0.03 7.54
CA SER A 19 12.23 -0.39 8.79
C SER A 19 11.19 0.61 9.31
N ARG A 20 11.31 1.89 8.91
CA ARG A 20 10.33 2.93 9.20
C ARG A 20 9.97 3.64 7.91
N ILE A 21 8.68 3.68 7.61
CA ILE A 21 8.13 4.37 6.45
C ILE A 21 7.47 5.66 6.93
N LYS A 22 7.69 6.77 6.23
CA LYS A 22 6.99 8.03 6.54
C LYS A 22 5.49 7.83 6.39
N GLY A 23 4.69 8.44 7.28
CA GLY A 23 3.24 8.28 7.25
C GLY A 23 2.58 8.69 5.94
N SER A 24 3.12 9.68 5.22
CA SER A 24 2.65 10.06 3.88
C SER A 24 2.87 8.96 2.85
N THR A 25 4.07 8.35 2.84
CA THR A 25 4.42 7.23 1.96
C THR A 25 3.55 6.01 2.26
N LEU A 26 3.34 5.67 3.53
CA LEU A 26 2.45 4.58 3.91
C LEU A 26 1.02 4.81 3.41
N ARG A 27 0.48 6.03 3.55
CA ARG A 27 -0.85 6.36 3.03
C ARG A 27 -0.93 6.20 1.51
N THR A 28 0.07 6.67 0.77
CA THR A 28 0.12 6.49 -0.70
C THR A 28 0.07 5.02 -1.08
N ILE A 29 0.85 4.17 -0.40
CA ILE A 29 0.88 2.72 -0.63
C ILE A 29 -0.49 2.09 -0.35
N LEU A 30 -1.11 2.42 0.79
CA LEU A 30 -2.42 1.89 1.18
C LEU A 30 -3.52 2.32 0.20
N THR A 31 -3.53 3.59 -0.22
CA THR A 31 -4.45 4.08 -1.26
C THR A 31 -4.26 3.35 -2.58
N GLN A 32 -3.02 3.13 -3.01
CA GLN A 32 -2.73 2.39 -4.24
C GLN A 32 -3.11 0.91 -4.15
N ALA A 33 -3.00 0.31 -2.97
CA ALA A 33 -3.38 -1.07 -2.70
C ALA A 33 -4.89 -1.25 -2.43
N GLY A 34 -5.66 -0.16 -2.29
CA GLY A 34 -7.07 -0.22 -1.93
C GLY A 34 -7.32 -0.70 -0.49
N ILE A 35 -6.30 -0.63 0.38
CA ILE A 35 -6.35 -1.12 1.77
C ILE A 35 -6.65 0.05 2.70
N SER A 36 -7.57 -0.14 3.63
CA SER A 36 -7.85 0.87 4.66
C SER A 36 -6.71 0.97 5.67
N ARG A 37 -6.54 2.16 6.28
CA ARG A 37 -5.52 2.34 7.32
C ARG A 37 -5.77 1.40 8.50
N GLU A 38 -7.03 1.24 8.89
CA GLU A 38 -7.47 0.43 10.02
C GLU A 38 -7.10 -1.04 9.81
N GLU A 39 -7.36 -1.57 8.61
CA GLU A 39 -6.99 -2.93 8.21
C GLU A 39 -5.48 -3.13 8.24
N SER A 40 -4.71 -2.17 7.72
CA SER A 40 -3.25 -2.24 7.76
C SER A 40 -2.68 -2.27 9.19
N LEU A 41 -3.26 -1.48 10.11
CA LEU A 41 -2.82 -1.42 11.50
C LEU A 41 -3.24 -2.65 12.28
N LYS A 42 -4.41 -3.22 11.98
CA LYS A 42 -4.86 -4.47 12.58
C LYS A 42 -3.87 -5.60 12.33
N VAL A 43 -3.33 -5.71 11.12
CA VAL A 43 -2.29 -6.70 10.78
C VAL A 43 -0.95 -6.35 11.41
N TYR A 44 -0.58 -5.06 11.46
CA TYR A 44 0.70 -4.62 12.02
C TYR A 44 0.82 -4.85 13.53
N TYR A 45 -0.28 -4.67 14.27
CA TYR A 45 -0.33 -4.88 15.72
C TYR A 45 -0.73 -6.31 16.12
N GLN A 46 -0.87 -7.21 15.14
CA GLN A 46 -1.09 -8.64 15.38
C GLN A 46 0.24 -9.35 15.64
#